data_AF-A0A9E5ITC3-F1
#
_entry.id   AF-A0A9E5ITC3-F1
#
_cell.length_a   1.000
_cell.length_b   1.000
_cell.length_c   1.000
_cell.angle_alpha   90.00
_cell.angle_beta   90.00
_cell.angle_gamma   90.00
#
_symmetry.space_group_name_H-M   'P 1'
#
loop_
_entity.id
_entity.type
_entity.pdbx_description
1 polymer ?
#
loop_
_entity_poly.entity_id
_entity_poly.type
_entity_poly.pdbx_seq_one_letter_code
_entity_poly.pdbx_strand_id
1 'polypeptide(L)'
;MLEVLRRRIVAPLLGLLREGLAPHDLALCIALGSGFGIFPVLGVSTPVLTAIALIRKLNLVAIQLASWLIAPVQLVLIIPFMRLGEWLTGSPPQPLTVEAGMQILGEGVLQAIVTLWDAIVHATLGWSVVAPLAIFLLYRLLTPILTAAAGRLSGPDR
;
A
#
# COMPACT_ATOMS: atom_id res chain seq x y z
N MET A 1 10.44 17.09 -11.63
CA MET A 1 9.93 15.85 -11.00
C MET A 1 10.55 15.57 -9.63
N LEU A 2 11.89 15.50 -9.52
CA LEU A 2 12.58 15.20 -8.26
C LEU A 2 12.31 16.21 -7.12
N GLU A 3 12.17 17.50 -7.45
CA GLU A 3 11.93 18.53 -6.43
C GLU A 3 10.50 18.49 -5.85
N VAL A 4 9.52 18.11 -6.66
CA VAL A 4 8.13 17.89 -6.20
C VAL A 4 8.07 16.67 -5.28
N LEU A 5 8.75 15.58 -5.65
CA LEU A 5 8.85 14.38 -4.82
C LEU A 5 9.51 14.69 -3.47
N ARG A 6 10.62 15.44 -3.49
CA ARG A 6 11.34 15.87 -2.29
C ARG A 6 10.42 16.68 -1.36
N ARG A 7 9.69 17.66 -1.90
CA ARG A 7 8.84 18.56 -1.11
C ARG A 7 7.56 17.89 -0.61
N ARG A 8 6.91 17.05 -1.41
CA ARG A 8 5.58 16.49 -1.09
C ARG A 8 5.62 15.15 -0.36
N ILE A 9 6.69 14.38 -0.50
CA ILE A 9 6.79 13.04 0.10
C ILE A 9 7.94 12.96 1.09
N VAL A 10 9.16 13.33 0.67
CA VAL A 10 10.35 13.14 1.52
C VAL A 10 10.36 14.11 2.72
N ALA A 11 10.09 15.40 2.50
CA ALA A 11 10.13 16.39 3.57
C ALA A 11 9.11 16.13 4.71
N PRO A 12 7.84 15.74 4.43
CA PRO A 12 6.91 15.33 5.48
C PRO A 12 7.39 14.11 6.27
N LEU A 13 7.91 13.09 5.60
CA LEU A 13 8.42 11.89 6.28
C LEU A 13 9.62 12.19 7.18
N LEU A 14 10.54 13.05 6.72
CA LEU A 14 11.65 13.54 7.56
C LEU A 14 11.16 14.45 8.70
N GLY A 15 10.06 15.19 8.49
CA GLY A 15 9.38 15.95 9.54
C GLY A 15 8.90 15.06 10.68
N LEU A 16 8.27 13.93 10.36
CA LEU A 16 7.83 12.96 11.36
C LEU A 16 8.98 12.39 12.20
N LEU A 17 10.15 12.14 11.60
CA LEU A 17 11.35 11.75 12.35
C LEU A 17 11.84 12.86 13.28
N ARG A 18 11.76 14.13 12.85
CA ARG A 18 12.12 15.29 13.69
C ARG A 18 11.16 15.50 14.86
N GLU A 19 9.91 15.09 14.70
CA GLU A 19 8.89 15.11 15.75
C GLU A 19 9.04 13.95 16.76
N GLY A 20 10.10 13.14 16.63
CA GLY A 20 10.45 12.09 17.58
C GLY A 20 9.88 10.70 17.25
N LEU A 21 9.29 10.53 16.06
CA LEU A 21 8.79 9.22 15.64
C LEU A 21 9.95 8.26 15.38
N ALA A 22 9.88 7.07 15.96
CA ALA A 22 10.95 6.10 15.87
C ALA A 22 11.14 5.59 14.42
N PRO A 23 12.38 5.51 13.89
CA PRO A 23 12.62 5.10 12.51
C PRO A 23 12.01 3.76 12.11
N HIS A 24 11.97 2.80 13.05
CA HIS A 24 11.36 1.49 12.81
C HIS A 24 9.83 1.57 12.71
N ASP A 25 9.18 2.41 13.50
CA ASP A 25 7.73 2.62 13.40
C ASP A 25 7.36 3.32 12.09
N LEU A 26 8.18 4.28 11.64
CA LEU A 26 7.98 4.92 10.33
C LEU A 26 8.15 3.91 9.19
N ALA A 27 9.19 3.08 9.26
CA ALA A 27 9.43 2.02 8.29
C ALA A 27 8.24 1.06 8.23
N LEU A 28 7.69 0.69 9.38
CA LEU A 28 6.54 -0.21 9.48
C LEU A 28 5.27 0.44 8.92
N CYS A 29 5.03 1.73 9.21
CA CYS A 29 3.94 2.50 8.61
C CYS A 29 4.02 2.52 7.09
N ILE A 30 5.21 2.83 6.55
CA ILE A 30 5.40 2.89 5.08
C ILE A 30 5.22 1.51 4.47
N ALA A 31 5.78 0.46 5.06
CA ALA A 31 5.69 -0.90 4.54
C ALA A 31 4.24 -1.42 4.54
N LEU A 32 3.54 -1.32 5.66
CA LEU A 32 2.14 -1.74 5.78
C LEU A 32 1.22 -0.89 4.90
N GLY A 33 1.38 0.43 4.94
CA GLY A 33 0.62 1.35 4.10
C GLY A 33 0.82 1.05 2.62
N SER A 34 2.05 0.77 2.18
CA SER A 34 2.33 0.40 0.79
C SER A 34 1.74 -0.96 0.41
N GLY A 35 1.86 -1.97 1.27
CA GLY A 35 1.36 -3.32 0.97
C GLY A 35 -0.16 -3.42 0.97
N PHE A 36 -0.83 -2.80 1.93
CA PHE A 36 -2.30 -2.77 1.97
C PHE A 36 -2.88 -1.68 1.05
N GLY A 37 -2.16 -0.61 0.76
CA GLY A 37 -2.62 0.43 -0.18
C GLY A 37 -2.81 -0.08 -1.61
N ILE A 38 -2.20 -1.21 -1.96
CA ILE A 38 -2.41 -1.92 -3.22
C ILE A 38 -3.35 -3.14 -3.11
N PHE A 39 -4.04 -3.31 -1.98
CA PHE A 39 -5.03 -4.39 -1.80
C PHE A 39 -6.13 -4.26 -2.85
N PRO A 40 -6.53 -5.33 -3.56
CA PRO A 40 -7.36 -5.21 -4.76
C PRO A 40 -8.83 -4.80 -4.53
N VAL A 41 -9.26 -4.66 -3.27
CA VAL A 41 -10.62 -4.20 -2.94
C VAL A 41 -10.59 -2.74 -2.49
N LEU A 42 -11.28 -1.89 -3.26
CA LEU A 42 -11.39 -0.46 -2.97
C LEU A 42 -12.02 -0.23 -1.59
N GLY A 43 -11.43 0.69 -0.83
CA GLY A 43 -11.96 1.11 0.47
C GLY A 43 -11.66 0.17 1.65
N VAL A 44 -11.20 -1.08 1.42
CA VAL A 44 -10.90 -2.03 2.52
C VAL A 44 -9.59 -1.70 3.24
N SER A 45 -8.59 -1.16 2.55
CA SER A 45 -7.28 -0.86 3.12
C SER A 45 -7.35 0.15 4.27
N THR A 46 -8.21 1.17 4.14
CA THR A 46 -8.37 2.24 5.13
C THR A 46 -8.78 1.75 6.52
N PRO A 47 -9.91 1.03 6.70
CA PRO A 47 -10.30 0.52 8.00
C PRO A 47 -9.29 -0.51 8.54
N VAL A 48 -8.72 -1.36 7.68
CA VAL A 48 -7.71 -2.35 8.10
C VAL A 48 -6.45 -1.67 8.64
N LEU A 49 -5.89 -0.71 7.91
CA LEU A 49 -4.71 0.03 8.33
C LEU A 49 -4.98 0.90 9.55
N THR A 50 -6.19 1.47 9.67
CA THR A 50 -6.61 2.19 10.86
C THR A 50 -6.61 1.27 12.08
N ALA A 51 -7.22 0.08 11.97
CA ALA A 51 -7.22 -0.89 13.06
C ALA A 51 -5.80 -1.32 13.45
N ILE A 52 -4.94 -1.61 12.46
CA ILE A 52 -3.53 -1.95 12.71
C ILE A 52 -2.82 -0.81 13.42
N ALA A 53 -3.01 0.43 12.98
CA ALA A 53 -2.39 1.60 13.58
C ALA A 53 -2.77 1.76 15.05
N LEU A 54 -4.05 1.59 15.38
CA LEU A 54 -4.54 1.69 16.76
C LEU A 54 -4.02 0.55 17.65
N ILE A 55 -4.09 -0.70 17.17
CA ILE A 55 -3.63 -1.88 17.92
C ILE A 55 -2.11 -1.83 18.17
N ARG A 56 -1.34 -1.42 17.16
CA ARG A 56 0.12 -1.37 17.22
C ARG A 56 0.66 -0.03 17.71
N LYS A 57 -0.23 0.93 18.02
CA LYS A 57 0.10 2.31 18.40
C LYS A 57 1.02 3.02 17.40
N LEU A 58 0.80 2.76 16.11
CA LEU A 58 1.54 3.40 15.01
C LEU A 58 0.92 4.75 14.66
N ASN A 59 1.69 5.60 13.98
CA ASN A 59 1.20 6.88 13.51
C ASN A 59 0.19 6.71 12.37
N LEU A 60 -1.08 6.99 12.67
CA LEU A 60 -2.20 6.84 11.75
C LEU A 60 -2.05 7.69 10.48
N VAL A 61 -1.51 8.91 10.61
CA VAL A 61 -1.29 9.79 9.45
C VAL A 61 -0.22 9.19 8.53
N ALA A 62 0.89 8.70 9.09
CA ALA A 62 2.00 8.15 8.32
C ALA A 62 1.59 6.89 7.53
N ILE A 63 0.92 5.95 8.19
CA ILE A 63 0.49 4.69 7.55
C ILE A 63 -0.57 4.93 6.47
N GLN A 64 -1.50 5.85 6.70
CA GLN A 64 -2.51 6.22 5.71
C GLN A 64 -1.86 6.98 4.56
N LEU A 65 -0.97 7.93 4.82
CA LEU A 65 -0.26 8.65 3.76
C LEU A 65 0.48 7.68 2.83
N ALA A 66 1.17 6.69 3.37
CA ALA A 66 1.83 5.66 2.56
C ALA A 66 0.84 4.87 1.67
N SER A 67 -0.34 4.53 2.22
CA SER A 67 -1.42 3.87 1.47
C SER A 67 -1.96 4.74 0.33
N TRP A 68 -2.23 6.02 0.60
CA TRP A 68 -2.74 6.96 -0.41
C TRP A 68 -1.73 7.24 -1.51
N LEU A 69 -0.43 7.29 -1.19
CA LEU A 69 0.62 7.50 -2.19
C LEU A 69 0.76 6.33 -3.17
N ILE A 70 0.50 5.10 -2.72
CA ILE A 70 0.59 3.90 -3.57
C ILE A 70 -0.73 3.55 -4.26
N ALA A 71 -1.86 4.12 -3.83
CA ALA A 71 -3.18 3.81 -4.36
C ALA A 71 -3.31 3.89 -5.91
N PRO A 72 -2.65 4.81 -6.64
CA PRO A 72 -2.69 4.77 -8.11
C PRO A 72 -2.10 3.49 -8.71
N VAL A 73 -1.11 2.90 -8.03
CA VAL A 73 -0.48 1.63 -8.43
C VAL A 73 -1.43 0.44 -8.21
N GLN A 74 -2.36 0.54 -7.24
CA GLN A 74 -3.40 -0.46 -7.00
C GLN A 74 -4.14 -0.80 -8.29
N LEU A 75 -4.61 0.21 -9.03
CA LEU A 75 -5.39 0.02 -10.27
C LEU A 75 -4.61 -0.76 -11.34
N VAL A 76 -3.31 -0.48 -11.44
CA VAL A 76 -2.42 -1.17 -12.38
C VAL A 76 -2.20 -2.63 -11.96
N LEU A 77 -2.13 -2.90 -10.65
CA LEU A 77 -1.81 -4.22 -10.11
C LEU A 77 -3.02 -5.14 -9.91
N ILE A 78 -4.26 -4.64 -9.99
CA ILE A 78 -5.47 -5.48 -9.88
C ILE A 78 -5.42 -6.64 -10.90
N ILE A 79 -5.18 -6.36 -12.19
CA ILE A 79 -5.15 -7.39 -13.22
C ILE A 79 -3.96 -8.35 -13.00
N PRO A 80 -2.71 -7.89 -12.78
CA PRO A 80 -1.60 -8.77 -12.42
C PRO A 80 -1.88 -9.69 -11.21
N PHE A 81 -2.45 -9.17 -10.13
CA PHE A 81 -2.80 -9.99 -8.97
C PHE A 81 -3.90 -10.99 -9.31
N MET A 82 -4.91 -10.59 -10.09
CA MET A 82 -5.96 -11.49 -10.56
C MET A 82 -5.37 -12.65 -11.38
N ARG A 83 -4.48 -12.36 -12.34
CA ARG A 83 -3.81 -13.38 -13.15
C ARG A 83 -2.98 -14.34 -12.30
N LEU A 84 -2.29 -13.81 -11.28
CA LEU A 84 -1.54 -14.64 -10.35
C LEU A 84 -2.48 -15.55 -9.54
N GLY A 85 -3.61 -15.04 -9.07
CA GLY A 85 -4.63 -15.83 -8.38
C GLY A 85 -5.20 -16.95 -9.24
N GLU A 86 -5.58 -16.63 -10.49
CA GLU A 86 -6.08 -17.60 -11.46
C GLU A 86 -5.05 -18.72 -11.70
N TRP A 87 -3.77 -18.36 -11.84
CA TRP A 87 -2.69 -19.32 -11.98
C TRP A 87 -2.53 -20.22 -10.74
N LEU A 88 -2.62 -19.65 -9.54
CA LEU A 88 -2.52 -20.40 -8.27
C LEU A 88 -3.67 -21.41 -8.09
N THR A 89 -4.87 -21.11 -8.62
CA THR A 89 -6.04 -21.97 -8.51
C THR A 89 -6.24 -22.89 -9.72
N GLY A 90 -5.45 -22.71 -10.79
CA GLY A 90 -5.67 -23.41 -12.06
C GLY A 90 -6.93 -22.96 -12.81
N SER A 91 -7.45 -21.77 -12.49
CA SER A 91 -8.64 -21.20 -13.12
C SER A 91 -8.32 -20.66 -14.51
N PRO A 92 -9.26 -20.74 -15.48
CA PRO A 92 -9.09 -20.09 -16.77
C PRO A 92 -9.07 -18.56 -16.60
N PRO A 93 -8.24 -17.84 -17.39
CA PRO A 93 -8.19 -16.38 -17.33
C PRO A 93 -9.55 -15.73 -17.61
N GLN A 94 -10.06 -14.94 -16.67
CA GLN A 94 -11.29 -14.18 -16.87
C GLN A 94 -11.06 -13.09 -17.93
N PRO A 95 -12.02 -12.82 -18.85
CA PRO A 95 -11.89 -11.79 -19.89
C PRO A 95 -12.11 -10.38 -19.34
N LEU A 96 -11.56 -10.07 -18.16
CA LEU A 96 -11.67 -8.75 -17.56
C LEU A 96 -10.61 -7.81 -18.17
N THR A 97 -11.09 -6.71 -18.76
CA THR A 97 -10.25 -5.59 -19.22
C THR A 97 -10.45 -4.38 -18.31
N VAL A 98 -9.53 -3.42 -18.37
CA VAL A 98 -9.65 -2.15 -17.63
C VAL A 98 -10.93 -1.42 -18.03
N GLU A 99 -11.25 -1.38 -19.32
CA GLU A 99 -12.43 -0.70 -19.84
C GLU A 99 -13.73 -1.33 -19.32
N ALA A 100 -13.85 -2.66 -19.38
CA ALA A 100 -15.01 -3.38 -18.85
C ALA A 100 -15.15 -3.19 -17.32
N GLY A 101 -14.03 -3.22 -16.59
CA GLY A 101 -14.02 -2.95 -15.15
C GLY A 101 -14.51 -1.53 -14.82
N MET A 102 -14.10 -0.53 -15.60
CA MET A 102 -14.54 0.86 -15.41
C MET A 102 -16.02 1.07 -15.74
N GLN A 103 -16.56 0.38 -16.75
CA GLN A 103 -17.99 0.41 -17.06
C GLN A 103 -18.81 -0.15 -15.90
N ILE A 104 -18.44 -1.34 -15.40
CA ILE A 104 -19.11 -1.99 -14.28
C ILE A 104 -19.03 -1.14 -13.00
N LEU A 105 -17.88 -0.50 -12.73
CA LEU A 105 -17.75 0.44 -11.61
C LEU A 105 -18.67 1.66 -11.77
N GLY A 106 -18.88 2.14 -12.99
CA GLY A 106 -19.78 3.24 -13.32
C GLY A 106 -21.26 2.92 -13.04
N GLU A 107 -21.65 1.65 -13.10
CA GLU A 107 -23.00 1.18 -12.73
C GLU A 107 -23.23 1.13 -11.21
N GLY A 108 -22.15 1.17 -10.42
CA GLY A 108 -22.18 1.29 -8.96
C GLY A 108 -21.23 0.32 -8.27
N VAL A 109 -20.60 0.78 -7.18
CA VAL A 109 -19.58 0.01 -6.44
C VAL A 109 -20.11 -1.31 -5.90
N LEU A 110 -21.34 -1.34 -5.36
CA LEU A 110 -21.91 -2.57 -4.84
C LEU A 110 -22.17 -3.60 -5.95
N GLN A 111 -22.70 -3.15 -7.09
CA GLN A 111 -22.93 -4.01 -8.26
C GLN A 111 -21.61 -4.55 -8.81
N ALA A 112 -20.57 -3.71 -8.84
CA ALA A 112 -19.24 -4.12 -9.25
C ALA A 112 -18.65 -5.21 -8.34
N ILE A 113 -18.82 -5.10 -7.01
CA ILE A 113 -18.36 -6.14 -6.08
C ILE A 113 -19.05 -7.48 -6.36
N VAL A 114 -20.36 -7.48 -6.59
CA VAL A 114 -21.12 -8.71 -6.86
C VAL A 114 -20.74 -9.29 -8.22
N THR A 115 -20.61 -8.46 -9.23
CA THR A 115 -20.33 -8.87 -10.61
C THR A 115 -18.89 -9.34 -10.80
N LEU A 116 -17.95 -8.72 -10.09
CA LEU A 116 -16.52 -9.02 -10.16
C LEU A 116 -16.05 -9.90 -8.99
N TRP A 117 -16.95 -10.62 -8.34
CA TRP A 117 -16.62 -11.42 -7.15
C TRP A 117 -15.44 -12.37 -7.39
N ASP A 118 -15.49 -13.16 -8.48
CA ASP A 118 -14.42 -14.10 -8.80
C ASP A 118 -13.09 -13.38 -9.08
N ALA A 119 -13.12 -12.26 -9.81
CA ALA A 119 -11.94 -11.44 -10.06
C ALA A 119 -11.35 -10.88 -8.75
N ILE A 120 -12.20 -10.44 -7.82
CA ILE A 120 -11.80 -9.97 -6.49
C ILE A 120 -11.14 -11.10 -5.69
N VAL A 121 -11.71 -12.30 -5.71
CA VAL A 121 -11.15 -13.48 -5.01
C VAL A 121 -9.76 -13.81 -5.55
N HIS A 122 -9.61 -13.97 -6.87
CA HIS A 122 -8.31 -14.30 -7.46
C HIS A 122 -7.30 -13.16 -7.24
N ALA A 123 -7.69 -11.91 -7.38
CA ALA A 123 -6.80 -10.78 -7.10
C ALA A 123 -6.36 -10.79 -5.63
N THR A 124 -7.26 -11.08 -4.70
CA THR A 124 -6.94 -11.17 -3.27
C THR A 124 -5.98 -12.32 -2.98
N LEU A 125 -6.13 -13.47 -3.66
CA LEU A 125 -5.20 -14.60 -3.57
C LEU A 125 -3.80 -14.22 -4.09
N GLY A 126 -3.72 -13.62 -5.27
CA GLY A 126 -2.44 -13.16 -5.84
C GLY A 126 -1.76 -12.11 -4.95
N TRP A 127 -2.52 -11.14 -4.46
CA TRP A 127 -2.03 -10.17 -3.48
C TRP A 127 -1.51 -10.84 -2.21
N SER A 128 -2.21 -11.85 -1.68
CA SER A 128 -1.84 -12.54 -0.43
C SER A 128 -0.50 -13.27 -0.52
N VAL A 129 -0.06 -13.63 -1.73
CA VAL A 129 1.26 -14.23 -1.97
C VAL A 129 2.35 -13.15 -2.05
N VAL A 130 2.08 -12.07 -2.78
CA VAL A 130 3.10 -11.03 -3.06
C VAL A 130 3.26 -10.05 -1.90
N ALA A 131 2.15 -9.60 -1.31
CA ALA A 131 2.14 -8.50 -0.36
C ALA A 131 2.91 -8.79 0.93
N PRO A 132 2.80 -9.97 1.59
CA PRO A 132 3.58 -10.25 2.80
C PRO A 132 5.09 -10.17 2.55
N LEU A 133 5.56 -10.71 1.42
CA LEU A 133 6.97 -10.64 1.04
C LEU A 133 7.38 -9.19 0.73
N ALA A 134 6.57 -8.45 -0.04
CA ALA A 134 6.83 -7.05 -0.34
C ALA A 134 6.88 -6.17 0.92
N ILE A 135 5.92 -6.33 1.85
CA ILE A 135 5.89 -5.64 3.13
C ILE A 135 7.15 -5.95 3.94
N PHE A 136 7.52 -7.23 4.05
CA PHE A 136 8.72 -7.64 4.79
C PHE A 136 9.98 -7.02 4.20
N LEU A 137 10.18 -7.11 2.89
CA LEU A 137 11.35 -6.56 2.21
C LEU A 137 11.41 -5.03 2.33
N LEU A 138 10.28 -4.34 2.12
CA LEU A 138 10.20 -2.89 2.29
C LEU A 138 10.55 -2.47 3.72
N TYR A 139 10.00 -3.14 4.72
CA TYR A 139 10.31 -2.86 6.13
C TYR A 139 11.80 -3.03 6.42
N ARG A 140 12.39 -4.15 5.99
CA ARG A 140 13.82 -4.46 6.19
C ARG A 140 14.74 -3.48 5.47
N LEU A 141 14.36 -3.02 4.27
CA LEU A 141 15.15 -2.05 3.50
C LEU A 141 15.02 -0.63 4.07
N LEU A 142 13.82 -0.21 4.46
CA LEU A 142 13.57 1.15 4.94
C LEU A 142 14.13 1.41 6.34
N THR A 143 14.14 0.40 7.22
CA THR A 143 14.61 0.55 8.60
C THR A 143 16.03 1.14 8.69
N PRO A 144 17.08 0.58 8.03
CA PRO A 144 18.42 1.16 8.10
C PRO A 144 18.51 2.55 7.44
N ILE A 145 17.75 2.78 6.36
CA ILE A 145 17.74 4.07 5.66
C ILE A 145 17.19 5.17 6.57
N LEU A 146 16.07 4.91 7.23
CA LEU A 146 15.43 5.87 8.12
C LEU A 146 16.21 6.06 9.42
N THR A 147 16.85 5.02 9.94
CA THR A 147 17.76 5.13 11.10
C THR A 147 18.97 6.01 10.76
N ALA A 148 19.59 5.81 9.59
CA ALA A 148 20.69 6.65 9.13
C ALA A 148 20.24 8.12 8.90
N ALA A 149 19.04 8.32 8.34
CA ALA A 149 18.46 9.64 8.15
C ALA A 149 18.20 10.34 9.49
N ALA A 150 17.64 9.64 10.48
CA ALA A 150 17.42 10.17 11.82
C ALA A 150 18.74 10.57 12.50
N GLY A 151 19.78 9.73 12.41
CA GLY A 151 21.11 10.06 12.95
C GLY A 151 21.71 11.34 12.36
N ARG A 152 21.52 11.58 11.06
CA ARG A 152 21.96 12.84 10.40
C ARG A 152 21.14 14.05 10.84
N LEU A 153 19.88 13.87 11.19
CA LEU A 153 19.01 14.94 11.70
C LEU A 153 19.34 15.35 13.14
N SER A 154 19.99 14.46 13.90
CA SER A 154 20.47 14.70 15.27
C SER A 154 21.93 15.12 15.37
N GLY A 155 22.67 15.19 14.24
CA GLY A 155 24.07 15.58 14.20
C GLY A 155 24.31 17.07 14.54
N PRO A 156 25.53 17.44 14.95
CA PRO A 156 25.86 18.71 15.63
C PRO A 156 25.84 19.98 14.75
N ASP A 157 25.39 19.93 13.49
CA ASP A 157 25.23 21.14 12.64
C ASP A 157 23.95 21.94 12.99
N ARG A 158 23.66 22.08 14.29
CA ARG A 158 22.71 23.03 14.87
C ARG A 158 23.33 23.74 16.06
#